data_AF-A0A2M8Q952-F1
#
_entry.id   AF-A0A2M8Q952-F1
#
_cell.length_a   1.000
_cell.length_b   1.000
_cell.length_c   1.000
_cell.angle_alpha   90.00
_cell.angle_beta   90.00
_cell.angle_gamma   90.00
#
_symmetry.space_group_name_H-M   'P 1'
#
loop_
_entity.id
_entity.type
_entity.pdbx_description
1 polymer ?
#
loop_
_entity_poly.entity_id
_entity_poly.type
_entity_poly.pdbx_seq_one_letter_code
_entity_poly.pdbx_strand_id
1 'polypeptide(L)'
;MPSWLKWIINVGKKYTIGYWYGLGMHMVLCHGPVDAVTEIQVGEKTAWTGNATENTSITINNRNLFGGEEREGGVDGTLDIMFGAASQTPNAYLQSKLGANIPAFRGVLSVAWRGLVAAMNPYIKPWRFRVKRIPRAWYPSKSEISGDANPAHIIRECLTNDQWGMGYPDADIDDASFTSAADTLYAESFGLSILWSQEQPIEDFILSILRHVDGVLYVHPRTGKFTLKLARFDYNPTSLLTLSPANVLAVEEFTRP
;
A
#
# COMPACT_ATOMS: atom_id res chain seq x y z
N MET A 1 -45.80 43.26 -56.10
CA MET A 1 -45.26 43.15 -54.74
C MET A 1 -44.66 41.75 -54.57
N PRO A 2 -43.33 41.56 -54.64
CA PRO A 2 -42.74 40.28 -54.26
C PRO A 2 -42.47 40.28 -52.75
N SER A 3 -42.94 39.24 -52.06
CA SER A 3 -42.63 38.93 -50.66
C SER A 3 -41.26 38.25 -50.61
N TRP A 4 -40.28 38.93 -50.04
CA TRP A 4 -38.92 38.45 -49.81
C TRP A 4 -38.91 37.77 -48.45
N LEU A 5 -38.98 36.44 -48.49
CA LEU A 5 -38.86 35.56 -47.33
C LEU A 5 -37.47 35.74 -46.72
N LYS A 6 -37.35 36.59 -45.69
CA LYS A 6 -36.17 36.70 -44.84
C LYS A 6 -36.05 35.43 -43.99
N TRP A 7 -35.21 34.49 -44.41
CA TRP A 7 -34.67 33.47 -43.51
C TRP A 7 -33.74 34.14 -42.50
N ILE A 8 -34.28 34.63 -41.39
CA ILE A 8 -33.48 35.03 -40.24
C ILE A 8 -32.97 33.75 -39.59
N ILE A 9 -31.73 33.38 -39.91
CA ILE A 9 -30.97 32.41 -39.10
C ILE A 9 -30.72 33.11 -37.76
N ASN A 10 -31.51 32.74 -36.76
CA ASN A 10 -31.33 33.24 -35.40
C ASN A 10 -30.11 32.52 -34.81
N VAL A 11 -28.93 33.11 -34.97
CA VAL A 11 -27.73 32.63 -34.29
C VAL A 11 -27.88 33.03 -32.81
N GLY A 12 -28.39 32.09 -32.00
CA GLY A 12 -28.60 32.30 -30.58
C GLY A 12 -27.33 32.75 -29.87
N LYS A 13 -27.48 33.56 -28.81
CA LYS A 13 -26.35 34.00 -27.98
C LYS A 13 -25.67 32.77 -27.35
N LYS A 14 -24.37 32.62 -27.56
CA LYS A 14 -23.56 31.63 -26.84
C LYS A 14 -23.35 32.11 -25.40
N TYR A 15 -23.58 31.24 -24.43
CA TYR A 15 -23.27 31.46 -23.03
C TYR A 15 -22.45 30.29 -22.50
N THR A 16 -21.50 30.58 -21.61
CA THR A 16 -20.72 29.55 -20.93
C THR A 16 -21.61 28.86 -19.89
N ILE A 17 -21.83 27.56 -20.06
CA ILE A 17 -22.63 26.74 -19.14
C ILE A 17 -21.81 26.08 -18.03
N GLY A 18 -20.48 26.06 -18.17
CA GLY A 18 -19.56 25.62 -17.14
C GLY A 18 -18.13 25.56 -17.65
N TYR A 19 -17.23 25.08 -16.79
CA TYR A 19 -15.80 25.03 -17.06
C TYR A 19 -15.25 23.64 -16.79
N TRP A 20 -14.13 23.34 -17.45
CA TRP A 20 -13.22 22.29 -17.03
C TRP A 20 -12.25 22.85 -16.00
N TYR A 21 -12.03 22.10 -14.93
CA TYR A 21 -11.10 22.43 -13.86
C TYR A 21 -9.90 21.51 -13.94
N GLY A 22 -8.71 22.11 -13.96
CA GLY A 22 -7.45 21.40 -13.92
C GLY A 22 -6.56 21.92 -12.79
N LEU A 23 -5.64 21.08 -12.35
CA LEU A 23 -4.71 21.40 -11.28
C LEU A 23 -3.39 20.66 -11.45
N GLY A 24 -2.39 21.13 -10.70
CA GLY A 24 -1.20 20.37 -10.34
C GLY A 24 -1.32 19.86 -8.90
N MET A 25 -1.06 18.57 -8.66
CA MET A 25 -1.02 18.01 -7.30
C MET A 25 0.21 17.13 -7.13
N HIS A 26 0.86 17.22 -5.98
CA HIS A 26 1.88 16.27 -5.53
C HIS A 26 1.32 15.52 -4.32
N MET A 27 1.24 14.19 -4.41
CA MET A 27 0.70 13.33 -3.37
C MET A 27 1.78 12.35 -2.93
N VAL A 28 2.07 12.32 -1.63
CA VAL A 28 2.90 11.28 -1.01
C VAL A 28 1.97 10.16 -0.55
N LEU A 29 2.23 8.94 -1.00
CA LEU A 29 1.29 7.81 -0.85
C LEU A 29 1.66 6.93 0.35
N CYS A 30 2.91 6.47 0.40
CA CYS A 30 3.42 5.61 1.47
C CYS A 30 4.96 5.61 1.48
N HIS A 31 5.56 4.96 2.49
CA HIS A 31 6.98 4.64 2.46
C HIS A 31 7.30 3.75 1.26
N GLY A 32 8.39 4.09 0.58
CA GLY A 32 8.90 3.37 -0.58
C GLY A 32 10.37 2.96 -0.37
N PRO A 33 10.96 2.22 -1.32
CA PRO A 33 10.34 1.80 -2.58
C PRO A 33 9.29 0.69 -2.40
N VAL A 34 8.36 0.64 -3.33
CA VAL A 34 7.33 -0.41 -3.46
C VAL A 34 7.62 -1.23 -4.71
N ASP A 35 6.99 -2.39 -4.88
CA ASP A 35 7.22 -3.27 -6.03
C ASP A 35 6.48 -2.77 -7.28
N ALA A 36 5.22 -2.35 -7.13
CA ALA A 36 4.42 -1.90 -8.26
C ALA A 36 3.24 -0.98 -7.88
N VAL A 37 2.86 -0.10 -8.81
CA VAL A 37 1.55 0.58 -8.82
C VAL A 37 0.71 -0.04 -9.93
N THR A 38 -0.47 -0.58 -9.58
CA THR A 38 -1.27 -1.43 -10.48
C THR A 38 -2.63 -0.85 -10.87
N GLU A 39 -3.12 0.12 -10.09
CA GLU A 39 -4.36 0.83 -10.40
C GLU A 39 -4.38 2.21 -9.74
N ILE A 40 -5.07 3.13 -10.42
CA ILE A 40 -5.43 4.44 -9.91
C ILE A 40 -6.94 4.58 -10.05
N GLN A 41 -7.61 4.85 -8.93
CA GLN A 41 -9.02 5.16 -8.89
C GLN A 41 -9.22 6.63 -8.53
N VAL A 42 -10.20 7.27 -9.15
CA VAL A 42 -10.62 8.63 -8.84
C VAL A 42 -12.13 8.61 -8.65
N GLY A 43 -12.61 9.06 -7.49
CA GLY A 43 -14.03 9.01 -7.15
C GLY A 43 -14.63 7.61 -7.26
N GLU A 44 -13.91 6.60 -6.73
CA GLU A 44 -14.30 5.18 -6.73
C GLU A 44 -14.42 4.52 -8.12
N LYS A 45 -13.98 5.20 -9.18
CA LYS A 45 -13.90 4.63 -10.52
C LYS A 45 -12.46 4.47 -10.97
N THR A 46 -12.17 3.36 -11.63
CA THR A 46 -10.86 3.07 -12.21
C THR A 46 -10.54 4.06 -13.32
N ALA A 47 -9.55 4.93 -13.08
CA ALA A 47 -9.03 5.88 -14.06
C ALA A 47 -7.92 5.26 -14.91
N TRP A 48 -7.13 4.36 -14.31
CA TRP A 48 -6.01 3.70 -14.96
C TRP A 48 -5.73 2.34 -14.32
N THR A 49 -5.34 1.36 -15.14
CA THR A 49 -4.78 0.07 -14.72
C THR A 49 -3.49 -0.19 -15.47
N GLY A 50 -2.56 -0.90 -14.83
CA GLY A 50 -1.29 -1.28 -15.44
C GLY A 50 -0.37 -1.95 -14.44
N ASN A 51 0.94 -1.88 -14.71
CA ASN A 51 1.97 -2.39 -13.82
C ASN A 51 3.22 -1.51 -13.93
N ALA A 52 3.19 -0.36 -13.27
CA ALA A 52 4.37 0.49 -13.14
C ALA A 52 5.25 -0.08 -12.04
N THR A 53 6.53 -0.31 -12.31
CA THR A 53 7.51 -0.90 -11.36
C THR A 53 8.72 -0.01 -11.12
N GLU A 54 8.76 1.15 -11.75
CA GLU A 54 9.82 2.14 -11.64
C GLU A 54 9.26 3.55 -11.91
N ASN A 55 10.11 4.57 -11.75
CA ASN A 55 9.73 5.95 -12.05
C ASN A 55 9.24 6.06 -13.49
N THR A 56 8.03 6.58 -13.68
CA THR A 56 7.43 6.65 -15.01
C THR A 56 6.39 7.76 -15.09
N SER A 57 6.06 8.20 -16.30
CA SER A 57 4.97 9.13 -16.57
C SER A 57 3.86 8.40 -17.31
N ILE A 58 2.66 8.39 -16.73
CA ILE A 58 1.48 7.82 -17.36
C ILE A 58 0.56 8.93 -17.86
N THR A 59 0.01 8.76 -19.05
CA THR A 59 -1.07 9.61 -19.55
C THR A 59 -2.40 8.95 -19.22
N ILE A 60 -3.28 9.68 -18.54
CA ILE A 60 -4.66 9.26 -18.27
C ILE A 60 -5.55 10.16 -19.12
N ASN A 61 -6.28 9.59 -20.07
CA ASN A 61 -7.24 10.32 -20.91
C ASN A 61 -8.62 9.68 -20.76
N ASN A 62 -9.33 10.04 -19.69
CA ASN A 62 -10.63 9.51 -19.34
C ASN A 62 -11.59 10.65 -18.95
N ARG A 63 -11.82 11.57 -19.88
CA ARG A 63 -12.71 12.74 -19.71
C ARG A 63 -14.17 12.38 -19.41
N ASN A 64 -14.58 11.14 -19.66
CA ASN A 64 -15.96 10.71 -19.45
C ASN A 64 -16.11 9.83 -18.19
N LEU A 65 -15.08 9.72 -17.35
CA LEU A 65 -15.06 8.86 -16.17
C LEU A 65 -16.28 9.07 -15.26
N PHE A 66 -16.73 10.31 -15.10
CA PHE A 66 -17.89 10.71 -14.29
C PHE A 66 -19.12 11.05 -15.14
N GLY A 67 -19.23 10.47 -16.33
CA GLY A 67 -20.39 10.61 -17.21
C GLY A 67 -20.32 11.80 -18.17
N GLY A 68 -19.13 12.35 -18.40
CA GLY A 68 -18.85 13.34 -19.45
C GLY A 68 -19.05 14.80 -19.02
N GLU A 69 -18.73 15.71 -19.94
CA GLU A 69 -18.65 17.16 -19.67
C GLU A 69 -19.95 17.76 -19.15
N GLU A 70 -21.11 17.29 -19.63
CA GLU A 70 -22.43 17.75 -19.16
C GLU A 70 -22.78 17.28 -17.75
N ARG A 71 -22.00 16.35 -17.18
CA ARG A 71 -22.11 15.89 -15.80
C ARG A 71 -20.96 16.43 -14.96
N GLU A 72 -20.02 15.57 -14.57
CA GLU A 72 -18.87 15.94 -13.74
C GLU A 72 -17.54 15.73 -14.47
N GLY A 73 -17.57 15.42 -15.77
CA GLY A 73 -16.40 15.20 -16.60
C GLY A 73 -15.67 13.91 -16.27
N GLY A 74 -14.38 14.05 -15.98
CA GLY A 74 -13.45 12.95 -15.78
C GLY A 74 -12.03 13.49 -15.56
N VAL A 75 -11.04 12.64 -15.77
CA VAL A 75 -9.62 13.00 -15.61
C VAL A 75 -8.90 12.96 -16.96
N ASP A 76 -8.12 13.99 -17.26
CA ASP A 76 -7.29 14.04 -18.47
C ASP A 76 -5.99 14.79 -18.20
N GLY A 77 -4.86 14.10 -18.29
CA GLY A 77 -3.56 14.64 -17.93
C GLY A 77 -2.45 13.62 -17.83
N THR A 78 -1.35 14.04 -17.21
CA THR A 78 -0.18 13.20 -16.96
C THR A 78 0.05 13.05 -15.46
N LEU A 79 0.31 11.82 -15.02
CA LEU A 79 0.75 11.49 -13.68
C LEU A 79 2.18 10.97 -13.75
N ASP A 80 3.12 11.65 -13.10
CA ASP A 80 4.45 11.10 -12.87
C ASP A 80 4.43 10.28 -11.58
N ILE A 81 4.80 9.00 -11.67
CA ILE A 81 4.96 8.11 -10.52
C ILE A 81 6.44 8.09 -10.15
N MET A 82 6.72 8.33 -8.86
CA MET A 82 8.06 8.41 -8.30
C MET A 82 8.16 7.42 -7.14
N PHE A 83 8.91 6.34 -7.32
CA PHE A 83 9.05 5.23 -6.38
C PHE A 83 9.96 5.55 -5.18
N GLY A 84 10.70 6.65 -5.23
CA GLY A 84 11.49 7.12 -4.10
C GLY A 84 12.82 6.37 -3.90
N ALA A 85 13.34 5.70 -4.93
CA ALA A 85 14.65 5.04 -4.85
C ALA A 85 15.78 6.03 -4.48
N ALA A 86 16.87 5.53 -3.90
CA ALA A 86 17.99 6.35 -3.42
C ALA A 86 18.62 7.24 -4.52
N SER A 87 18.61 6.80 -5.77
CA SER A 87 19.12 7.53 -6.93
C SER A 87 18.12 8.52 -7.56
N GLN A 88 16.89 8.60 -7.06
CA GLN A 88 15.85 9.46 -7.62
C GLN A 88 16.30 10.92 -7.65
N THR A 89 16.08 11.58 -8.78
CA THR A 89 16.33 13.01 -8.96
C THR A 89 15.03 13.81 -8.77
N PRO A 90 15.09 15.13 -8.51
CA PRO A 90 13.90 15.95 -8.43
C PRO A 90 13.06 15.89 -9.71
N ASN A 91 11.74 15.83 -9.56
CA ASN A 91 10.81 15.78 -10.69
C ASN A 91 10.78 17.12 -11.45
N ALA A 92 10.92 17.06 -12.77
CA ALA A 92 11.00 18.25 -13.62
C ALA A 92 9.73 19.11 -13.59
N TYR A 93 8.54 18.51 -13.51
CA TYR A 93 7.30 19.26 -13.39
C TYR A 93 7.22 20.01 -12.05
N LEU A 94 7.54 19.35 -10.94
CA LEU A 94 7.57 20.00 -9.63
C LEU A 94 8.61 21.13 -9.59
N GLN A 95 9.80 20.90 -10.13
CA GLN A 95 10.82 21.96 -10.23
C GLN A 95 10.34 23.15 -11.05
N SER A 96 9.58 22.91 -12.14
CA SER A 96 9.00 23.99 -12.95
C SER A 96 7.96 24.84 -12.22
N LYS A 97 7.35 24.30 -11.15
CA LYS A 97 6.28 24.98 -10.37
C LYS A 97 6.76 25.55 -9.05
N LEU A 98 7.72 24.88 -8.40
CA LEU A 98 8.19 25.20 -7.05
C LEU A 98 9.62 25.78 -7.03
N GLY A 99 10.33 25.73 -8.16
CA GLY A 99 11.72 26.16 -8.28
C GLY A 99 12.73 25.03 -8.02
N ALA A 100 14.02 25.37 -8.06
CA ALA A 100 15.10 24.38 -7.98
C ALA A 100 15.31 23.77 -6.58
N ASN A 101 14.91 24.50 -5.52
CA ASN A 101 15.15 24.12 -4.13
C ASN A 101 14.03 23.22 -3.59
N ILE A 102 13.85 22.05 -4.21
CA ILE A 102 12.94 21.01 -3.73
C ILE A 102 13.68 19.69 -3.53
N PRO A 103 13.26 18.84 -2.57
CA PRO A 103 13.86 17.52 -2.41
C PRO A 103 13.51 16.63 -3.60
N ALA A 104 14.27 15.55 -3.76
CA ALA A 104 13.93 14.49 -4.71
C ALA A 104 12.88 13.51 -4.17
N PHE A 105 12.30 13.74 -2.99
CA PHE A 105 11.29 12.89 -2.34
C PHE A 105 11.65 11.39 -2.32
N ARG A 106 12.87 11.09 -1.87
CA ARG A 106 13.38 9.71 -1.70
C ARG A 106 12.78 9.07 -0.45
N GLY A 107 12.72 7.73 -0.42
CA GLY A 107 12.16 6.94 0.69
C GLY A 107 10.63 6.89 0.75
N VAL A 108 9.95 7.55 -0.20
CA VAL A 108 8.49 7.54 -0.30
C VAL A 108 8.04 7.31 -1.74
N LEU A 109 6.98 6.52 -1.90
CA LEU A 109 6.21 6.52 -3.14
C LEU A 109 5.41 7.82 -3.19
N SER A 110 5.60 8.61 -4.24
CA SER A 110 4.82 9.82 -4.47
C SER A 110 4.45 9.97 -5.94
N VAL A 111 3.43 10.79 -6.21
CA VAL A 111 2.95 11.03 -7.57
C VAL A 111 2.73 12.51 -7.82
N ALA A 112 3.05 12.98 -9.02
CA ALA A 112 2.83 14.36 -9.45
C ALA A 112 1.87 14.39 -10.65
N TRP A 113 0.66 14.90 -10.43
CA TRP A 113 -0.35 15.06 -11.47
C TRP A 113 -0.29 16.46 -12.08
N ARG A 114 -0.57 16.52 -13.38
CA ARG A 114 -0.89 17.75 -14.11
C ARG A 114 -2.02 17.47 -15.10
N GLY A 115 -3.16 18.11 -14.93
CA GLY A 115 -4.28 17.93 -15.86
C GLY A 115 -5.64 18.30 -15.31
N LEU A 116 -6.66 18.00 -16.11
CA LEU A 116 -8.08 18.16 -15.80
C LEU A 116 -8.53 17.11 -14.79
N VAL A 117 -9.36 17.53 -13.83
CA VAL A 117 -9.85 16.66 -12.75
C VAL A 117 -11.37 16.69 -12.58
N ALA A 118 -12.05 17.69 -13.13
CA ALA A 118 -13.50 17.82 -13.04
C ALA A 118 -14.06 18.75 -14.14
N ALA A 119 -15.35 18.59 -14.44
CA ALA A 119 -16.13 19.52 -15.25
C ALA A 119 -17.39 19.99 -14.48
N MET A 120 -17.88 21.19 -14.78
CA MET A 120 -19.07 21.84 -14.21
C MET A 120 -18.98 22.20 -12.72
N ASN A 121 -18.41 21.33 -11.88
CA ASN A 121 -18.18 21.53 -10.45
C ASN A 121 -16.67 21.37 -10.14
N PRO A 122 -16.03 22.32 -9.44
CA PRO A 122 -14.60 22.25 -9.10
C PRO A 122 -14.24 21.20 -8.03
N TYR A 123 -15.20 20.39 -7.56
CA TYR A 123 -14.96 19.37 -6.54
C TYR A 123 -13.92 18.33 -6.99
N ILE A 124 -12.80 18.26 -6.26
CA ILE A 124 -11.76 17.27 -6.51
C ILE A 124 -12.17 15.97 -5.84
N LYS A 125 -12.43 14.95 -6.65
CA LYS A 125 -12.80 13.61 -6.16
C LYS A 125 -11.60 12.91 -5.51
N PRO A 126 -11.81 12.05 -4.50
CA PRO A 126 -10.72 11.32 -3.83
C PRO A 126 -9.93 10.44 -4.80
N TRP A 127 -8.60 10.44 -4.66
CA TRP A 127 -7.69 9.57 -5.41
C TRP A 127 -7.28 8.38 -4.53
N ARG A 128 -7.27 7.17 -5.11
CA ARG A 128 -6.81 5.95 -4.45
C ARG A 128 -5.86 5.19 -5.38
N PHE A 129 -4.87 4.55 -4.78
CA PHE A 129 -3.81 3.86 -5.51
C PHE A 129 -3.72 2.43 -5.00
N ARG A 130 -3.70 1.46 -5.92
CA ARG A 130 -3.41 0.07 -5.57
C ARG A 130 -1.92 -0.19 -5.78
N VAL A 131 -1.26 -0.50 -4.69
CA VAL A 131 0.19 -0.66 -4.62
C VAL A 131 0.52 -2.04 -4.11
N LYS A 132 1.54 -2.67 -4.71
CA LYS A 132 2.11 -3.94 -4.26
C LYS A 132 3.47 -3.67 -3.63
N ARG A 133 3.73 -4.28 -2.48
CA ARG A 133 5.04 -4.29 -1.82
C ARG A 133 5.21 -5.62 -1.10
N ILE A 134 6.30 -6.31 -1.39
CA ILE A 134 6.67 -7.56 -0.73
C ILE A 134 8.02 -7.37 -0.01
N PRO A 135 8.14 -7.67 1.29
CA PRO A 135 9.41 -7.58 2.00
C PRO A 135 10.36 -8.72 1.60
N ARG A 136 11.31 -8.43 0.70
CA ARG A 136 12.23 -9.43 0.11
C ARG A 136 13.63 -9.46 0.71
N ALA A 137 13.95 -8.57 1.65
CA ALA A 137 15.32 -8.43 2.17
C ALA A 137 15.83 -9.72 2.85
N TRP A 138 14.94 -10.45 3.51
CA TRP A 138 15.23 -11.72 4.15
C TRP A 138 14.45 -12.85 3.48
N TYR A 139 15.07 -14.03 3.39
CA TYR A 139 14.54 -15.27 2.81
C TYR A 139 13.70 -15.12 1.51
N PRO A 140 14.26 -14.51 0.43
CA PRO A 140 13.47 -14.07 -0.74
C PRO A 140 12.62 -15.16 -1.40
N SER A 141 13.09 -16.41 -1.40
CA SER A 141 12.39 -17.57 -1.97
C SER A 141 11.03 -17.87 -1.33
N LYS A 142 10.75 -17.32 -0.14
CA LYS A 142 9.48 -17.51 0.58
C LYS A 142 8.71 -16.21 0.84
N SER A 143 9.25 -15.09 0.35
CA SER A 143 8.69 -13.75 0.61
C SER A 143 7.33 -13.49 -0.05
N GLU A 144 7.08 -14.12 -1.21
CA GLU A 144 5.89 -13.91 -2.03
C GLU A 144 5.09 -15.20 -2.13
N ILE A 145 3.79 -15.13 -1.84
CA ILE A 145 2.85 -16.24 -1.92
C ILE A 145 1.71 -15.80 -2.83
N SER A 146 1.64 -16.34 -4.05
CA SER A 146 0.58 -16.06 -5.03
C SER A 146 0.32 -14.57 -5.33
N GLY A 147 1.35 -13.74 -5.17
CA GLY A 147 1.26 -12.29 -5.39
C GLY A 147 1.12 -11.45 -4.11
N ASP A 148 0.89 -12.09 -2.97
CA ASP A 148 0.78 -11.48 -1.65
C ASP A 148 2.08 -11.66 -0.85
N ALA A 149 2.24 -10.87 0.21
CA ALA A 149 3.40 -10.99 1.08
C ALA A 149 3.23 -12.14 2.08
N ASN A 150 4.32 -12.86 2.35
CA ASN A 150 4.35 -13.84 3.42
C ASN A 150 4.23 -13.15 4.79
N PRO A 151 3.25 -13.51 5.64
CA PRO A 151 3.03 -12.85 6.93
C PRO A 151 4.26 -12.81 7.85
N ALA A 152 5.10 -13.84 7.84
CA ALA A 152 6.34 -13.87 8.64
C ALA A 152 7.32 -12.77 8.19
N HIS A 153 7.36 -12.48 6.89
CA HIS A 153 8.18 -11.40 6.34
C HIS A 153 7.66 -10.02 6.74
N ILE A 154 6.34 -9.83 6.75
CA ILE A 154 5.72 -8.57 7.19
C ILE A 154 6.08 -8.31 8.66
N ILE A 155 5.91 -9.32 9.53
CA ILE A 155 6.24 -9.21 10.97
C ILE A 155 7.74 -8.92 11.14
N ARG A 156 8.61 -9.66 10.45
CA ARG A 156 10.06 -9.47 10.56
C ARG A 156 10.47 -8.05 10.13
N GLU A 157 9.92 -7.55 9.03
CA GLU A 157 10.20 -6.19 8.57
C GLU A 157 9.71 -5.13 9.56
N CYS A 158 8.56 -5.33 10.22
CA CYS A 158 8.09 -4.43 11.28
C CYS A 158 9.09 -4.36 12.45
N LEU A 159 9.73 -5.47 12.80
CA LEU A 159 10.72 -5.52 13.87
C LEU A 159 12.07 -4.90 13.45
N THR A 160 12.52 -5.16 12.22
CA THR A 160 13.91 -4.86 11.84
C THR A 160 14.08 -3.59 11.00
N ASN A 161 13.04 -3.07 10.36
CA ASN A 161 13.16 -1.86 9.54
C ASN A 161 13.53 -0.64 10.40
N ASP A 162 14.60 0.06 10.02
CA ASP A 162 15.18 1.19 10.76
C ASP A 162 14.58 2.55 10.38
N GLN A 163 13.84 2.63 9.27
CA GLN A 163 13.24 3.86 8.78
C GLN A 163 11.84 4.10 9.34
N TRP A 164 11.05 3.03 9.47
CA TRP A 164 9.65 3.11 9.91
C TRP A 164 9.26 2.02 10.91
N GLY A 165 10.07 0.96 11.05
CA GLY A 165 9.81 -0.14 11.98
C GLY A 165 10.42 0.12 13.36
N MET A 166 10.59 -0.95 14.14
CA MET A 166 11.20 -0.86 15.48
C MET A 166 12.74 -0.76 15.46
N GLY A 167 13.39 -1.07 14.32
CA GLY A 167 14.83 -0.95 14.15
C GLY A 167 15.69 -1.96 14.93
N TYR A 168 15.14 -3.11 15.33
CA TYR A 168 15.93 -4.17 15.97
C TYR A 168 16.92 -4.79 14.97
N PRO A 169 18.17 -5.09 15.38
CA PRO A 169 19.12 -5.79 14.52
C PRO A 169 18.66 -7.22 14.22
N ASP A 170 19.04 -7.76 13.06
CA ASP A 170 18.74 -9.16 12.68
C ASP A 170 19.21 -10.17 13.74
N ALA A 171 20.23 -9.84 14.54
CA ALA A 171 20.75 -10.68 15.61
C ALA A 171 19.74 -10.94 16.73
N ASP A 172 18.79 -10.02 16.95
CA ASP A 172 17.74 -10.12 17.96
C ASP A 172 16.54 -10.95 17.48
N ILE A 173 16.54 -11.38 16.21
CA ILE A 173 15.52 -12.25 15.64
C ILE A 173 15.98 -13.70 15.74
N ASP A 174 15.09 -14.60 16.17
CA ASP A 174 15.28 -16.04 16.05
C ASP A 174 15.00 -16.47 14.61
N ASP A 175 16.05 -16.42 13.79
CA ASP A 175 16.01 -16.72 12.36
C ASP A 175 15.45 -18.11 12.03
N ALA A 176 15.71 -19.11 12.89
CA ALA A 176 15.20 -20.46 12.68
C ALA A 176 13.67 -20.52 12.87
N SER A 177 13.16 -19.86 13.93
CA SER A 177 11.71 -19.78 14.18
C SER A 177 10.97 -19.06 13.05
N PHE A 178 11.52 -17.94 12.58
CA PHE A 178 10.92 -17.16 11.49
C PHE A 178 10.99 -17.93 10.17
N THR A 179 12.12 -18.58 9.86
CA THR A 179 12.27 -19.41 8.65
C THR A 179 11.25 -20.53 8.64
N SER A 180 11.10 -21.26 9.75
CA SER A 180 10.12 -22.34 9.88
C SER A 180 8.69 -21.83 9.70
N ALA A 181 8.33 -20.69 10.30
CA ALA A 181 7.00 -20.09 10.14
C ALA A 181 6.75 -19.65 8.69
N ALA A 182 7.74 -19.03 8.04
CA ALA A 182 7.66 -18.61 6.64
C ALA A 182 7.46 -19.82 5.71
N ASP A 183 8.17 -20.92 5.94
CA ASP A 183 8.03 -22.17 5.18
C ASP A 183 6.65 -22.79 5.33
N THR A 184 6.13 -22.86 6.56
CA THR A 184 4.77 -23.36 6.82
C THR A 184 3.72 -22.53 6.10
N LEU A 185 3.75 -21.20 6.23
CA LEU A 185 2.79 -20.30 5.58
C LEU A 185 2.86 -20.39 4.05
N TYR A 186 4.08 -20.53 3.51
CA TYR A 186 4.28 -20.74 2.08
C TYR A 186 3.70 -22.07 1.61
N ALA A 187 3.92 -23.17 2.35
CA ALA A 187 3.34 -24.47 2.03
C ALA A 187 1.81 -24.46 2.12
N GLU A 188 1.24 -23.68 3.04
CA GLU A 188 -0.20 -23.46 3.18
C GLU A 188 -0.79 -22.52 2.11
N SER A 189 0.05 -21.91 1.26
CA SER A 189 -0.34 -20.85 0.32
C SER A 189 -1.04 -19.66 1.00
N PHE A 190 -0.65 -19.35 2.24
CA PHE A 190 -1.23 -18.28 3.04
C PHE A 190 -0.43 -16.98 2.88
N GLY A 191 -0.81 -16.16 1.89
CA GLY A 191 -0.30 -14.80 1.71
C GLY A 191 -1.24 -13.75 2.30
N LEU A 192 -0.72 -12.58 2.64
CA LEU A 192 -1.52 -11.43 3.10
C LEU A 192 -1.27 -10.17 2.27
N SER A 193 -2.37 -9.54 1.88
CA SER A 193 -2.44 -8.18 1.35
C SER A 193 -3.17 -7.29 2.35
N ILE A 194 -2.41 -6.57 3.17
CA ILE A 194 -2.95 -5.72 4.23
C ILE A 194 -2.30 -4.34 4.22
N LEU A 195 -3.10 -3.31 4.49
CA LEU A 195 -2.63 -1.93 4.62
C LEU A 195 -2.37 -1.62 6.09
N TRP A 196 -1.19 -1.09 6.39
CA TRP A 196 -0.92 -0.47 7.68
C TRP A 196 -1.06 1.05 7.56
N SER A 197 -1.98 1.63 8.34
CA SER A 197 -2.15 3.07 8.46
C SER A 197 -1.34 3.60 9.66
N GLN A 198 -0.77 4.80 9.54
CA GLN A 198 0.03 5.42 10.59
C GLN A 198 -0.75 5.71 11.89
N GLU A 199 -2.08 5.65 11.87
CA GLU A 199 -2.92 5.82 13.08
C GLU A 199 -2.91 4.59 14.00
N GLN A 200 -2.35 3.45 13.56
CA GLN A 200 -2.30 2.21 14.31
C GLN A 200 -0.90 1.93 14.85
N PRO A 201 -0.72 1.66 16.17
CA PRO A 201 0.55 1.21 16.73
C PRO A 201 1.10 -0.02 16.01
N ILE A 202 2.41 -0.11 15.88
CA ILE A 202 3.06 -1.22 15.17
C ILE A 202 2.81 -2.57 15.86
N GLU A 203 2.70 -2.59 17.19
CA GLU A 203 2.35 -3.76 17.98
C GLU A 203 0.94 -4.25 17.64
N ASP A 204 -0.03 -3.34 17.54
CA ASP A 204 -1.40 -3.68 17.14
C ASP A 204 -1.43 -4.20 15.70
N PHE A 205 -0.59 -3.68 14.82
CA PHE A 205 -0.47 -4.18 13.45
C PHE A 205 0.13 -5.58 13.41
N ILE A 206 1.22 -5.83 14.14
CA ILE A 206 1.80 -7.18 14.30
C ILE A 206 0.75 -8.14 14.88
N LEU A 207 0.03 -7.73 15.94
CA LEU A 207 -1.03 -8.53 16.53
C LEU A 207 -2.14 -8.84 15.53
N SER A 208 -2.51 -7.89 14.68
CA SER A 208 -3.48 -8.13 13.61
C SER A 208 -3.00 -9.23 12.65
N ILE A 209 -1.73 -9.21 12.23
CA ILE A 209 -1.15 -10.23 11.35
C ILE A 209 -1.12 -11.59 12.06
N LEU A 210 -0.66 -11.63 13.32
CA LEU A 210 -0.63 -12.83 14.14
C LEU A 210 -2.01 -13.49 14.28
N ARG A 211 -3.07 -12.69 14.42
CA ARG A 211 -4.47 -13.18 14.44
C ARG A 211 -4.92 -13.80 13.11
N HIS A 212 -4.39 -13.35 11.97
CA HIS A 212 -4.73 -13.95 10.68
C HIS A 212 -4.07 -15.32 10.48
N VAL A 213 -2.89 -15.53 11.06
CA VAL A 213 -2.09 -16.75 10.85
C VAL A 213 -2.15 -17.76 12.00
N ASP A 214 -2.90 -17.45 13.05
CA ASP A 214 -2.88 -18.14 14.35
C ASP A 214 -1.45 -18.27 14.90
N GLY A 215 -0.76 -17.14 15.01
CA GLY A 215 0.62 -17.06 15.47
C GLY A 215 0.78 -16.35 16.81
N VAL A 216 1.91 -16.58 17.47
CA VAL A 216 2.39 -15.82 18.62
C VAL A 216 3.81 -15.36 18.38
N LEU A 217 4.08 -14.10 18.73
CA LEU A 217 5.41 -13.51 18.77
C LEU A 217 5.77 -13.26 20.24
N TYR A 218 6.92 -13.76 20.68
CA TYR A 218 7.39 -13.57 22.05
C TYR A 218 8.92 -13.47 22.11
N VAL A 219 9.44 -12.93 23.20
CA VAL A 219 10.88 -12.91 23.46
C VAL A 219 11.24 -14.18 24.21
N HIS A 220 12.12 -15.01 23.64
CA HIS A 220 12.48 -16.29 24.24
C HIS A 220 13.33 -16.07 25.52
N PRO A 221 12.93 -16.63 26.68
CA PRO A 221 13.47 -16.24 27.98
C PRO A 221 14.96 -16.62 28.19
N ARG A 222 15.47 -17.60 27.45
CA ARG A 222 16.90 -18.00 27.52
C ARG A 222 17.79 -17.22 26.55
N THR A 223 17.26 -16.85 25.38
CA THR A 223 18.06 -16.32 24.27
C THR A 223 17.87 -14.82 24.07
N GLY A 224 16.80 -14.24 24.62
CA GLY A 224 16.44 -12.84 24.43
C GLY A 224 15.94 -12.50 23.02
N LYS A 225 15.73 -13.50 22.16
CA LYS A 225 15.37 -13.29 20.76
C LYS A 225 13.86 -13.26 20.51
N PHE A 226 13.41 -12.43 19.59
CA PHE A 226 12.06 -12.48 19.06
C PHE A 226 11.84 -13.79 18.32
N THR A 227 10.89 -14.58 18.81
CA THR A 227 10.57 -15.92 18.32
C THR A 227 9.14 -15.94 17.82
N LEU A 228 8.96 -16.35 16.56
CA LEU A 228 7.65 -16.51 15.93
C LEU A 228 7.25 -17.98 15.97
N LYS A 229 6.07 -18.26 16.52
CA LYS A 229 5.52 -19.62 16.57
C LYS A 229 4.09 -19.62 16.05
N LEU A 230 3.79 -20.51 15.11
CA LEU A 230 2.44 -20.75 14.62
C LEU A 230 1.77 -21.84 15.45
N ALA A 231 0.47 -21.70 15.70
CA ALA A 231 -0.33 -22.75 16.30
C ALA A 231 -0.68 -23.78 15.21
N ARG A 232 0.12 -24.85 15.14
CA ARG A 232 -0.07 -25.98 14.21
C ARG A 232 0.10 -27.31 14.95
N PHE A 233 -0.34 -28.41 14.33
CA PHE A 233 -0.14 -29.77 14.84
C PHE A 233 1.25 -30.30 14.50
N ASP A 234 2.29 -29.52 14.78
CA ASP A 234 3.69 -29.81 14.47
C ASP A 234 4.46 -30.45 15.65
N TYR A 235 3.75 -30.80 16.73
CA TYR A 235 4.29 -31.46 17.90
C TYR A 235 3.86 -32.92 17.94
N ASN A 236 4.72 -33.79 18.48
CA ASN A 236 4.35 -35.14 18.82
C ASN A 236 3.71 -35.15 20.23
N PRO A 237 2.42 -35.49 20.39
CA PRO A 237 1.77 -35.53 21.71
C PRO A 237 2.47 -36.47 22.70
N THR A 238 3.12 -37.52 22.21
CA THR A 238 3.80 -38.51 23.05
C THR A 238 5.15 -38.04 23.58
N SER A 239 5.75 -36.99 23.00
CA SER A 239 6.99 -36.38 23.49
C SER A 239 6.75 -35.16 24.37
N LEU A 240 5.50 -34.77 24.60
CA LEU A 240 5.18 -33.67 25.49
C LEU A 240 5.46 -34.04 26.95
N LEU A 241 5.86 -33.03 27.72
CA LEU A 241 6.00 -33.19 29.17
C LEU A 241 4.63 -33.47 29.79
N THR A 242 4.42 -34.70 30.23
CA THR A 242 3.22 -35.07 30.99
C THR A 242 3.37 -34.58 32.43
N LEU A 243 2.70 -33.48 32.76
CA LEU A 243 2.55 -33.02 34.15
C LEU A 243 1.48 -33.88 34.84
N SER A 244 1.87 -34.54 35.94
CA SER A 244 1.06 -35.47 36.73
C SER A 244 1.32 -35.25 38.21
N PRO A 245 0.49 -35.79 39.13
CA PRO A 245 0.77 -35.70 40.57
C PRO A 245 2.14 -36.27 40.98
N ALA A 246 2.77 -37.10 40.14
CA ALA A 246 4.10 -37.64 40.42
C ALA A 246 5.25 -36.66 40.17
N ASN A 247 5.02 -35.58 39.42
CA ASN A 247 6.06 -34.61 39.04
C ASN A 247 5.63 -33.14 39.20
N VAL A 248 4.47 -32.89 39.81
CA VAL A 248 3.98 -31.57 40.19
C VAL A 248 3.97 -31.47 41.71
N LEU A 249 4.76 -30.55 42.28
CA LEU A 249 4.85 -30.32 43.73
C LEU A 249 3.60 -29.62 44.28
N ALA A 250 3.12 -28.59 43.58
CA ALA A 250 1.92 -27.85 43.92
C ALA A 250 1.37 -27.16 42.66
N VAL A 251 0.05 -26.95 42.60
CA VAL A 251 -0.60 -26.09 41.62
C VAL A 251 -1.03 -24.83 42.38
N GLU A 252 -0.32 -23.72 42.15
CA GLU A 252 -0.55 -22.47 42.89
C GLU A 252 -1.73 -21.67 42.33
N GLU A 253 -1.89 -21.67 41.01
CA GLU A 253 -2.96 -20.94 40.34
C GLU A 253 -3.36 -21.66 39.04
N PHE A 254 -4.67 -21.73 38.79
CA PHE A 254 -5.22 -22.28 37.55
C PHE A 254 -6.27 -21.32 37.00
N THR A 255 -5.99 -20.78 35.82
CA THR A 255 -6.88 -19.87 35.11
C THR A 255 -7.26 -20.50 33.78
N ARG A 256 -8.57 -20.62 33.50
CA ARG A 256 -9.03 -21.02 32.16
C ARG A 256 -8.99 -19.80 31.24
N PRO A 257 -8.52 -19.94 29.99
CA PRO A 257 -8.61 -18.88 28.99
C PRO A 257 -10.07 -18.58 28.63
#